data_AF-A0A1E3X2U9-F1
#
_entry.id   AF-A0A1E3X2U9-F1
#
_cell.length_a   1.000
_cell.length_b   1.000
_cell.length_c   1.000
_cell.angle_alpha   90.00
_cell.angle_beta   90.00
_cell.angle_gamma   90.00
#
_symmetry.space_group_name_H-M   'P 1'
#
loop_
_entity.id
_entity.type
_entity.pdbx_description
1 polymer ?
#
loop_
_entity_poly.entity_id
_entity_poly.type
_entity_poly.pdbx_seq_one_letter_code
_entity_poly.pdbx_strand_id
1 'polypeptide(L)'
;MTPKEYQNYLKEKFIEIFPTVDVYAEKGLETQQYNIYSPRLDVIVGPLAIDKRLIQEYDSMMEDYRNFIDGLIRIHNRNVSEFDSSIPTLRFEEVRNFNENSRCFISIEIENNISRKHLIGGAINASGLGRVGIFLPWSDDKFQAMLKLVAYFNFLKRVKNNSYELRNLLIVKREQMTDFISDYSTE
;
A
#
# COMPACT_ATOMS: atom_id res chain seq x y z
N MET A 1 -13.16 -16.53 4.92
CA MET A 1 -12.35 -16.21 3.74
C MET A 1 -10.88 -16.42 4.08
N THR A 2 -10.15 -17.19 3.28
CA THR A 2 -8.69 -17.36 3.36
C THR A 2 -7.97 -16.13 2.76
N PRO A 3 -6.67 -15.91 3.00
CA PRO A 3 -5.94 -14.80 2.37
C PRO A 3 -6.01 -14.85 0.84
N LYS A 4 -5.95 -16.05 0.27
CA LYS A 4 -6.02 -16.25 -1.17
C LYS A 4 -7.39 -15.90 -1.75
N GLU A 5 -8.45 -16.28 -1.07
CA GLU A 5 -9.82 -15.88 -1.44
C GLU A 5 -9.99 -14.36 -1.33
N TYR A 6 -9.43 -13.75 -0.28
CA TYR A 6 -9.51 -12.30 -0.08
C TYR A 6 -8.74 -11.50 -1.12
N GLN A 7 -7.57 -11.99 -1.52
CA GLN A 7 -6.81 -11.43 -2.63
C GLN A 7 -7.61 -11.43 -3.94
N ASN A 8 -8.31 -12.52 -4.26
CA ASN A 8 -9.16 -12.60 -5.44
C ASN A 8 -10.35 -11.65 -5.34
N TYR A 9 -10.99 -11.59 -4.16
CA TYR A 9 -12.07 -10.64 -3.88
C TYR A 9 -11.61 -9.18 -4.09
N LEU A 10 -10.46 -8.79 -3.56
CA LEU A 10 -9.89 -7.45 -3.78
C LEU A 10 -9.64 -7.17 -5.26
N LYS A 11 -9.08 -8.15 -5.99
CA LYS A 11 -8.85 -8.01 -7.43
C LYS A 11 -10.15 -7.73 -8.17
N GLU A 12 -11.21 -8.50 -7.92
CA GLU A 12 -12.52 -8.33 -8.56
C GLU A 12 -13.10 -6.95 -8.26
N LYS A 13 -13.07 -6.52 -6.99
CA LYS A 13 -13.53 -5.18 -6.59
C LYS A 13 -12.72 -4.04 -7.18
N PHE A 14 -11.41 -4.21 -7.31
CA PHE A 14 -10.57 -3.21 -7.93
C PHE A 14 -10.77 -3.13 -9.45
N ILE A 15 -11.13 -4.22 -10.12
CA ILE A 15 -11.52 -4.15 -11.53
C ILE A 15 -12.77 -3.29 -11.70
N GLU A 16 -13.73 -3.38 -10.77
CA GLU A 16 -14.93 -2.54 -10.76
C GLU A 16 -14.60 -1.06 -10.52
N ILE A 17 -13.71 -0.77 -9.56
CA ILE A 17 -13.32 0.61 -9.16
C ILE A 17 -12.39 1.27 -10.18
N PHE A 18 -11.52 0.49 -10.82
CA PHE A 18 -10.50 0.95 -11.76
C PHE A 18 -10.74 0.35 -13.16
N PRO A 19 -11.86 0.65 -13.84
CA PRO A 19 -12.31 -0.10 -15.02
C PRO A 19 -11.38 0.02 -16.24
N THR A 20 -10.55 1.06 -16.30
CA THR A 20 -9.60 1.31 -17.39
C THR A 20 -8.17 0.97 -17.01
N VAL A 21 -7.95 0.31 -15.87
CA VAL A 21 -6.64 0.08 -15.29
C VAL A 21 -6.45 -1.40 -15.05
N ASP A 22 -5.26 -1.91 -15.38
CA ASP A 22 -4.95 -3.31 -15.10
C ASP A 22 -4.90 -3.60 -13.59
N VAL A 23 -5.50 -4.73 -13.20
CA VAL A 23 -5.45 -5.26 -11.83
C VAL A 23 -4.92 -6.69 -11.84
N TYR A 24 -3.86 -6.93 -11.08
CA TYR A 24 -3.18 -8.21 -11.00
C TYR A 24 -3.25 -8.77 -9.58
N ALA A 25 -3.41 -10.09 -9.47
CA ALA A 25 -3.21 -10.82 -8.23
C ALA A 25 -1.90 -11.62 -8.33
N GLU A 26 -1.08 -11.59 -7.28
CA GLU A 26 0.09 -12.46 -7.11
C GLU A 26 1.15 -12.26 -8.21
N LYS A 27 1.45 -10.99 -8.51
CA LYS A 27 2.35 -10.62 -9.60
C LYS A 27 3.64 -10.02 -9.04
N GLY A 28 4.76 -10.49 -9.60
CA GLY A 28 6.07 -9.85 -9.41
C GLY A 28 6.36 -8.88 -10.54
N LEU A 29 7.35 -8.02 -10.33
CA LEU A 29 7.94 -7.27 -11.43
C LEU A 29 8.80 -8.24 -12.23
N GLU A 30 8.57 -8.41 -13.53
CA GLU A 30 9.29 -9.39 -14.37
C GLU A 30 10.77 -8.97 -14.60
N THR A 31 11.57 -8.96 -13.53
CA THR A 31 12.94 -8.44 -13.47
C THR A 31 14.00 -9.50 -13.81
N GLN A 32 13.61 -10.61 -14.42
CA GLN A 32 14.53 -11.72 -14.74
C GLN A 32 15.70 -11.27 -15.62
N GLN A 33 15.45 -10.32 -16.53
CA GLN A 33 16.48 -9.72 -17.38
C GLN A 33 17.57 -8.96 -16.62
N TYR A 34 17.32 -8.57 -15.37
CA TYR A 34 18.24 -7.81 -14.53
C TYR A 34 18.99 -8.68 -13.51
N ASN A 35 18.62 -9.97 -13.37
CA ASN A 35 19.18 -10.87 -12.35
C ASN A 35 19.12 -10.27 -10.92
N ILE A 36 18.02 -9.56 -10.61
CA ILE A 36 17.78 -8.95 -9.29
C ILE A 36 16.56 -9.56 -8.62
N TYR A 37 16.47 -9.37 -7.30
CA TYR A 37 15.30 -9.72 -6.52
C TYR A 37 14.01 -9.12 -7.11
N SER A 38 13.00 -9.97 -7.33
CA SER A 38 11.66 -9.59 -7.79
C SER A 38 10.66 -9.76 -6.64
N PRO A 39 10.28 -8.69 -5.93
CA PRO A 39 9.21 -8.76 -4.96
C PRO A 39 7.89 -9.15 -5.65
N ARG A 40 7.17 -10.10 -5.07
CA ARG A 40 5.82 -10.51 -5.48
C ARG A 40 4.81 -9.87 -4.54
N LEU A 41 3.90 -9.09 -5.10
CA LEU A 41 2.82 -8.42 -4.36
C LEU A 41 1.53 -9.25 -4.46
N ASP A 42 0.71 -9.17 -3.42
CA ASP A 42 -0.59 -9.86 -3.39
C ASP A 42 -1.57 -9.24 -4.38
N VAL A 43 -1.71 -7.92 -4.42
CA VAL A 43 -2.53 -7.23 -5.43
C VAL A 43 -1.77 -6.02 -5.97
N ILE A 44 -1.88 -5.81 -7.29
CA ILE A 44 -1.33 -4.64 -7.97
C ILE A 44 -2.44 -3.98 -8.77
N VAL A 45 -2.53 -2.65 -8.70
CA VAL A 45 -3.35 -1.81 -9.58
C VAL A 45 -2.42 -0.89 -10.35
N GLY A 46 -2.67 -0.72 -11.64
CA GLY A 46 -1.96 0.24 -12.47
C GLY A 46 -1.20 -0.40 -13.61
N PRO A 47 -0.89 0.38 -14.65
CA PRO A 47 0.09 -0.04 -15.63
C PRO A 47 1.43 -0.30 -14.90
N LEU A 48 2.12 -1.36 -15.28
CA LEU A 48 3.41 -1.71 -14.68
C LEU A 48 4.55 -0.94 -15.36
N ALA A 49 5.33 -0.20 -14.58
CA ALA A 49 6.49 0.56 -15.05
C ALA A 49 7.79 -0.21 -14.82
N ILE A 50 8.03 -1.28 -15.60
CA ILE A 50 9.25 -2.11 -15.46
C ILE A 50 10.49 -1.37 -15.99
N ASP A 51 10.48 -1.05 -17.29
CA ASP A 51 11.63 -0.44 -18.00
C ASP A 51 11.37 1.01 -18.42
N LYS A 52 10.33 1.62 -17.84
CA LYS A 52 9.90 2.99 -18.14
C LYS A 52 9.53 3.75 -16.86
N ARG A 53 9.32 5.05 -17.01
CA ARG A 53 8.78 5.91 -15.95
C ARG A 53 7.38 6.35 -16.37
N LEU A 54 6.39 6.17 -15.50
CA LEU A 54 5.00 6.53 -15.73
C LEU A 54 4.53 7.63 -14.77
N ILE A 55 5.41 8.60 -14.48
CA ILE A 55 5.16 9.62 -13.45
C ILE A 55 3.87 10.39 -13.74
N GLN A 56 3.74 10.95 -14.95
CA GLN A 56 2.55 11.75 -15.31
C GLN A 56 1.27 10.91 -15.31
N GLU A 57 1.34 9.64 -15.72
CA GLU A 57 0.19 8.74 -15.75
C GLU A 57 -0.29 8.44 -14.33
N TYR A 58 0.63 8.10 -13.42
CA TYR A 58 0.29 7.92 -12.01
C TYR A 58 -0.15 9.22 -11.34
N ASP A 59 0.38 10.39 -11.71
CA ASP A 59 -0.09 11.67 -11.19
C ASP A 59 -1.53 11.95 -11.62
N SER A 60 -1.89 11.65 -12.87
CA SER A 60 -3.28 11.72 -13.35
C SER A 60 -4.16 10.78 -12.53
N MET A 61 -3.75 9.51 -12.39
CA MET A 61 -4.51 8.53 -11.61
C MET A 61 -4.69 8.94 -10.15
N MET A 62 -3.69 9.58 -9.53
CA MET A 62 -3.83 10.10 -8.16
C MET A 62 -4.98 11.12 -8.09
N GLU A 63 -5.11 12.01 -9.07
CA GLU A 63 -6.20 13.00 -9.12
C GLU A 63 -7.54 12.36 -9.52
N ASP A 64 -7.55 11.51 -10.55
CA ASP A 64 -8.75 10.81 -11.04
C ASP A 64 -9.39 9.96 -9.93
N TYR A 65 -8.56 9.37 -9.06
CA TYR A 65 -8.98 8.55 -7.93
C TYR A 65 -8.77 9.24 -6.57
N ARG A 66 -8.73 10.58 -6.53
CA ARG A 66 -8.44 11.34 -5.30
C ARG A 66 -9.35 10.96 -4.15
N ASN A 67 -10.66 10.86 -4.38
CA ASN A 67 -11.64 10.51 -3.34
C ASN A 67 -11.38 9.13 -2.72
N PHE A 68 -11.02 8.15 -3.56
CA PHE A 68 -10.66 6.81 -3.12
C PHE A 68 -9.40 6.85 -2.24
N ILE A 69 -8.34 7.51 -2.71
CA ILE A 69 -7.07 7.62 -1.99
C ILE A 69 -7.23 8.40 -0.68
N ASP A 70 -7.96 9.52 -0.68
CA ASP A 70 -8.27 10.29 0.52
C ASP A 70 -9.07 9.47 1.55
N GLY A 71 -9.99 8.61 1.08
CA GLY A 71 -10.70 7.67 1.95
C GLY A 71 -9.75 6.72 2.69
N LEU A 72 -8.82 6.11 1.97
CA LEU A 72 -7.81 5.22 2.55
C LEU A 72 -6.86 5.98 3.49
N ILE A 73 -6.45 7.20 3.13
CA ILE A 73 -5.62 8.07 3.99
C ILE A 73 -6.35 8.38 5.30
N ARG A 74 -7.66 8.69 5.26
CA ARG A 74 -8.46 8.93 6.48
C ARG A 74 -8.50 7.69 7.37
N ILE A 75 -8.72 6.51 6.79
CA ILE A 75 -8.71 5.25 7.55
C ILE A 75 -7.34 5.00 8.20
N HIS A 76 -6.27 5.16 7.43
CA HIS A 76 -4.90 5.02 7.94
C HIS A 76 -4.60 6.01 9.08
N ASN A 77 -4.92 7.30 8.88
CA ASN A 77 -4.67 8.33 9.88
C ASN A 77 -5.41 8.05 11.18
N ARG A 78 -6.67 7.59 11.10
CA ARG A 78 -7.42 7.14 12.28
C ARG A 78 -6.69 6.00 12.99
N ASN A 79 -6.35 4.93 12.26
CA ASN A 79 -5.66 3.75 12.81
C ASN A 79 -4.34 4.11 13.52
N VAL A 80 -3.56 5.01 12.93
CA VAL A 80 -2.28 5.46 13.48
C VAL A 80 -2.49 6.36 14.70
N SER A 81 -3.42 7.32 14.63
CA SER A 81 -3.70 8.26 15.72
C SER A 81 -4.27 7.58 16.97
N GLU A 82 -5.08 6.54 16.80
CA GLU A 82 -5.62 5.72 17.90
C GLU A 82 -4.53 4.90 18.58
N PHE A 83 -3.48 4.52 17.85
CA PHE A 83 -2.34 3.79 18.39
C PHE A 83 -1.34 4.70 19.11
N ASP A 84 -0.91 5.77 18.45
CA ASP A 84 0.03 6.75 18.97
C ASP A 84 -0.16 8.10 18.25
N SER A 85 -0.80 9.04 18.94
CA SER A 85 -1.04 10.40 18.44
C SER A 85 0.22 11.21 18.13
N SER A 86 1.41 10.75 18.53
CA SER A 86 2.68 11.40 18.17
C SER A 86 3.17 11.03 16.77
N ILE A 87 2.59 9.99 16.14
CA ILE A 87 2.90 9.64 14.76
C ILE A 87 2.24 10.65 13.83
N PRO A 88 2.98 11.28 12.90
CA PRO A 88 2.41 12.22 11.95
C PRO A 88 1.35 11.57 11.07
N THR A 89 0.21 12.26 10.91
CA THR A 89 -0.80 11.90 9.90
C THR A 89 -0.32 12.25 8.49
N LEU A 90 -0.78 11.49 7.51
CA LEU A 90 -0.47 11.73 6.09
C LEU A 90 -1.53 12.60 5.42
N ARG A 91 -1.09 13.47 4.51
CA ARG A 91 -1.94 14.22 3.59
C ARG A 91 -1.82 13.66 2.17
N PHE A 92 -2.85 13.87 1.36
CA PHE A 92 -2.87 13.46 -0.05
C PHE A 92 -1.59 13.86 -0.81
N GLU A 93 -1.21 15.14 -0.73
CA GLU A 93 -0.03 15.65 -1.44
C GLU A 93 1.28 15.02 -0.94
N GLU A 94 1.34 14.58 0.32
CA GLU A 94 2.52 13.90 0.86
C GLU A 94 2.63 12.48 0.31
N VAL A 95 1.51 11.76 0.21
CA VAL A 95 1.45 10.43 -0.39
C VAL A 95 1.77 10.51 -1.89
N ARG A 96 1.11 11.44 -2.60
CA ARG A 96 1.28 11.66 -4.04
C ARG A 96 2.73 11.89 -4.44
N ASN A 97 3.41 12.78 -3.72
CA ASN A 97 4.73 13.27 -4.11
C ASN A 97 5.87 12.43 -3.50
N PHE A 98 5.58 11.36 -2.75
CA PHE A 98 6.62 10.59 -2.07
C PHE A 98 7.34 9.60 -2.99
N ASN A 99 6.59 8.76 -3.72
CA ASN A 99 7.17 7.74 -4.61
C ASN A 99 6.82 8.03 -6.08
N GLU A 100 7.32 9.14 -6.61
CA GLU A 100 7.00 9.60 -7.97
C GLU A 100 7.37 8.57 -9.04
N ASN A 101 8.49 7.89 -8.84
CA ASN A 101 9.03 6.88 -9.73
C ASN A 101 8.63 5.46 -9.28
N SER A 102 7.35 5.28 -8.92
CA SER A 102 6.79 3.97 -8.55
C SER A 102 6.75 3.00 -9.74
N ARG A 103 6.50 1.73 -9.46
CA ARG A 103 6.41 0.62 -10.43
C ARG A 103 4.97 0.24 -10.76
N CYS A 104 4.03 0.61 -9.90
CA CYS A 104 2.59 0.52 -10.11
C CYS A 104 1.88 1.68 -9.42
N PHE A 105 0.57 1.80 -9.65
CA PHE A 105 -0.26 2.82 -9.00
C PHE A 105 -0.55 2.43 -7.55
N ILE A 106 -1.16 1.27 -7.32
CA ILE A 106 -1.37 0.72 -5.97
C ILE A 106 -0.67 -0.63 -5.86
N SER A 107 0.01 -0.86 -4.74
CA SER A 107 0.56 -2.16 -4.37
C SER A 107 0.02 -2.58 -3.01
N ILE A 108 -0.47 -3.81 -2.91
CA ILE A 108 -1.05 -4.36 -1.69
C ILE A 108 -0.27 -5.57 -1.23
N GLU A 109 0.00 -5.60 0.08
CA GLU A 109 0.55 -6.75 0.82
C GLU A 109 -0.44 -7.16 1.93
N ILE A 110 -0.91 -8.40 1.88
CA ILE A 110 -1.79 -9.05 2.84
C ILE A 110 -0.94 -9.89 3.79
N GLU A 111 -0.69 -9.37 4.99
CA GLU A 111 0.19 -10.04 5.94
C GLU A 111 -0.56 -11.02 6.84
N ASN A 112 -0.44 -12.30 6.51
CA ASN A 112 -1.03 -13.42 7.26
C ASN A 112 -0.03 -14.23 8.11
N ASN A 113 1.30 -14.07 7.96
CA ASN A 113 2.25 -15.06 8.49
C ASN A 113 3.56 -14.47 9.10
N ILE A 114 4.60 -15.31 9.33
CA ILE A 114 5.02 -15.82 10.66
C ILE A 114 6.01 -14.95 11.48
N SER A 115 6.69 -13.92 10.94
CA SER A 115 7.76 -13.22 11.68
C SER A 115 7.88 -11.71 11.45
N ARG A 116 8.53 -10.98 12.36
CA ARG A 116 8.83 -9.53 12.22
C ARG A 116 9.61 -9.17 10.95
N LYS A 117 10.41 -10.11 10.42
CA LYS A 117 11.18 -9.90 9.19
C LYS A 117 10.27 -9.78 7.96
N HIS A 118 9.16 -10.53 7.96
CA HIS A 118 8.21 -10.53 6.83
C HIS A 118 7.38 -9.24 6.83
N LEU A 119 6.96 -8.78 8.01
CA LEU A 119 6.34 -7.47 8.20
C LEU A 119 7.17 -6.32 7.61
N ILE A 120 8.48 -6.29 7.91
CA ILE A 120 9.39 -5.28 7.35
C ILE A 120 9.52 -5.42 5.83
N GLY A 121 9.67 -6.66 5.33
CA GLY A 121 9.76 -6.94 3.90
C GLY A 121 8.52 -6.47 3.13
N GLY A 122 7.32 -6.83 3.60
CA GLY A 122 6.06 -6.42 2.98
C GLY A 122 5.87 -4.91 3.01
N ALA A 123 6.21 -4.24 4.12
CA ALA A 123 6.16 -2.78 4.19
C ALA A 123 7.08 -2.10 3.15
N ILE A 124 8.31 -2.61 3.01
CA ILE A 124 9.28 -2.09 2.03
C ILE A 124 8.81 -2.36 0.60
N ASN A 125 8.30 -3.55 0.32
CA ASN A 125 7.82 -3.93 -1.01
C ASN A 125 6.61 -3.06 -1.42
N ALA A 126 5.59 -2.96 -0.58
CA ALA A 126 4.42 -2.13 -0.88
C ALA A 126 4.82 -0.65 -1.01
N SER A 127 5.57 -0.10 -0.07
CA SER A 127 5.97 1.31 -0.12
C SER A 127 6.88 1.62 -1.31
N GLY A 128 7.83 0.74 -1.61
CA GLY A 128 8.81 0.96 -2.68
C GLY A 128 8.23 0.78 -4.09
N LEU A 129 7.24 -0.09 -4.27
CA LEU A 129 6.70 -0.42 -5.60
C LEU A 129 5.47 0.40 -5.97
N GLY A 130 4.56 0.67 -5.03
CA GLY A 130 3.35 1.44 -5.32
C GLY A 130 3.57 2.94 -5.28
N ARG A 131 2.81 3.68 -6.09
CA ARG A 131 2.60 5.12 -5.84
C ARG A 131 1.94 5.26 -4.46
N VAL A 132 0.95 4.40 -4.21
CA VAL A 132 0.35 4.14 -2.89
C VAL A 132 0.58 2.68 -2.51
N GLY A 133 1.27 2.46 -1.39
CA GLY A 133 1.37 1.15 -0.77
C GLY A 133 0.23 0.93 0.20
N ILE A 134 -0.35 -0.27 0.24
CA ILE A 134 -1.37 -0.64 1.22
C ILE A 134 -0.92 -1.91 1.94
N PHE A 135 -0.88 -1.84 3.26
CA PHE A 135 -0.61 -2.96 4.13
C PHE A 135 -1.92 -3.42 4.78
N LEU A 136 -2.33 -4.66 4.50
CA LEU A 136 -3.54 -5.30 5.02
C LEU A 136 -3.15 -6.40 6.02
N PRO A 137 -3.07 -6.11 7.32
CA PRO A 137 -2.79 -7.11 8.32
C PRO A 137 -3.98 -8.08 8.47
N TRP A 138 -3.68 -9.38 8.51
CA TRP A 138 -4.71 -10.41 8.60
C TRP A 138 -5.27 -10.63 10.02
N SER A 139 -4.51 -10.24 11.05
CA SER A 139 -4.91 -10.33 12.45
C SER A 139 -4.56 -9.05 13.21
N ASP A 140 -5.23 -8.84 14.34
CA ASP A 140 -4.97 -7.67 15.19
C ASP A 140 -3.52 -7.65 15.71
N ASP A 141 -2.91 -8.80 15.99
CA ASP A 141 -1.50 -8.88 16.37
C ASP A 141 -0.58 -8.33 15.26
N LYS A 142 -0.90 -8.59 13.99
CA LYS A 142 -0.14 -8.07 12.84
C LYS A 142 -0.39 -6.60 12.63
N PHE A 143 -1.62 -6.15 12.82
CA PHE A 143 -1.97 -4.73 12.80
C PHE A 143 -1.16 -3.96 13.86
N GLN A 144 -1.16 -4.44 15.10
CA GLN A 144 -0.37 -3.84 16.19
C GLN A 144 1.14 -3.89 15.91
N ALA A 145 1.65 -4.99 15.34
CA ALA A 145 3.05 -5.10 14.96
C ALA A 145 3.45 -4.09 13.88
N MET A 146 2.56 -3.85 12.89
CA MET A 146 2.80 -2.90 11.82
C MET A 146 2.77 -1.45 12.31
N LEU A 147 1.84 -1.11 13.21
CA LEU A 147 1.80 0.20 13.85
C LEU A 147 3.07 0.47 14.68
N LYS A 148 3.54 -0.52 15.45
CA LYS A 148 4.83 -0.46 16.15
C LYS A 148 6.01 -0.26 15.20
N LEU A 149 5.96 -0.87 14.01
CA LEU A 149 7.01 -0.72 13.00
C LEU A 149 7.05 0.72 12.45
N VAL A 150 5.88 1.31 12.14
CA VAL A 150 5.80 2.71 11.72
C VAL A 150 6.28 3.65 12.83
N ALA A 151 5.86 3.41 14.08
CA ALA A 151 6.35 4.18 15.23
C ALA A 151 7.88 4.09 15.36
N TYR A 152 8.45 2.90 15.15
CA TYR A 152 9.89 2.66 15.17
C TYR A 152 10.64 3.44 14.08
N PHE A 153 10.16 3.41 12.82
CA PHE A 153 10.79 4.19 11.75
C PHE A 153 10.69 5.71 12.00
N ASN A 154 9.57 6.17 12.54
CA ASN A 154 9.43 7.58 12.95
C ASN A 154 10.39 7.95 14.09
N PHE A 155 10.57 7.05 15.07
CA PHE A 155 11.57 7.22 16.11
C PHE A 155 12.99 7.33 15.53
N LEU A 156 13.38 6.42 14.64
CA LEU A 156 14.70 6.43 13.99
C LEU A 156 14.94 7.75 13.23
N LYS A 157 13.94 8.21 12.47
CA LYS A 157 13.99 9.50 11.77
C LYS A 157 14.17 10.66 12.75
N ARG A 158 13.43 10.68 13.86
CA ARG A 158 13.52 11.72 14.90
C ARG A 158 14.91 11.80 15.53
N VAL A 159 15.55 10.67 15.78
CA VAL A 159 16.91 10.61 16.34
C VAL A 159 18.01 10.76 15.27
N LYS A 160 17.64 11.12 14.03
CA LYS A 160 18.56 11.31 12.89
C LYS A 160 19.42 10.07 12.57
N ASN A 161 18.88 8.88 12.80
CA ASN A 161 19.50 7.63 12.39
C ASN A 161 19.03 7.25 10.97
N ASN A 162 19.74 6.34 10.31
CA ASN A 162 19.32 5.76 9.04
C ASN A 162 17.95 5.09 9.23
N SER A 163 16.96 5.54 8.47
CA SER A 163 15.59 5.03 8.51
C SER A 163 15.06 4.83 7.10
N TYR A 164 14.10 3.93 6.98
CA TYR A 164 13.26 3.83 5.79
C TYR A 164 12.02 4.70 5.99
N GLU A 165 11.64 5.49 4.98
CA GLU A 165 10.45 6.33 5.03
C GLU A 165 9.27 5.61 4.39
N LEU A 166 8.13 5.59 5.09
CA LEU A 166 6.92 4.86 4.68
C LEU A 166 5.75 5.83 4.39
N ARG A 167 6.05 7.02 3.85
CA ARG A 167 5.06 8.11 3.71
C ARG A 167 3.97 7.86 2.67
N ASN A 168 4.09 6.82 1.85
CA ASN A 168 3.04 6.36 0.95
C ASN A 168 2.42 5.01 1.37
N LEU A 169 2.77 4.48 2.55
CA LEU A 169 2.24 3.20 3.02
C LEU A 169 1.04 3.41 3.94
N LEU A 170 -0.13 2.97 3.49
CA LEU A 170 -1.38 3.04 4.22
C LEU A 170 -1.64 1.71 4.93
N ILE A 171 -1.85 1.77 6.24
CA ILE A 171 -2.22 0.61 7.07
C ILE A 171 -3.74 0.60 7.25
N VAL A 172 -4.40 -0.40 6.67
CA VAL A 172 -5.86 -0.53 6.65
C VAL A 172 -6.20 -1.92 7.16
N LYS A 173 -7.15 -2.07 8.10
CA LYS A 173 -7.60 -3.41 8.50
C LYS A 173 -8.41 -4.04 7.36
N ARG A 174 -8.40 -5.37 7.30
CA ARG A 174 -9.18 -6.13 6.31
C ARG A 174 -10.66 -5.73 6.30
N GLU A 175 -11.28 -5.63 7.46
CA GLU A 175 -12.69 -5.27 7.60
C GLU A 175 -12.92 -3.84 7.08
N GLN A 176 -12.06 -2.90 7.49
CA GLN A 176 -12.13 -1.51 7.01
C GLN A 176 -11.99 -1.39 5.49
N MET A 177 -11.10 -2.18 4.89
CA MET A 177 -10.96 -2.21 3.42
C MET A 177 -12.22 -2.77 2.77
N THR A 178 -12.75 -3.88 3.29
CA THR A 178 -13.95 -4.55 2.76
C THR A 178 -15.16 -3.63 2.80
N ASP A 179 -15.37 -2.95 3.93
CA ASP A 179 -16.46 -1.99 4.09
C ASP A 179 -16.26 -0.81 3.14
N PHE A 180 -15.04 -0.25 3.12
CA PHE A 180 -14.71 0.90 2.28
C PHE A 180 -14.96 0.64 0.79
N ILE A 181 -14.53 -0.50 0.26
CA ILE A 181 -14.69 -0.82 -1.17
C ILE A 181 -16.11 -1.27 -1.53
N SER A 182 -16.85 -1.84 -0.57
CA SER A 182 -18.26 -2.20 -0.77
C SER A 182 -19.14 -0.95 -0.88
N ASP A 183 -18.81 0.07 -0.09
CA ASP A 183 -19.55 1.34 -0.05
C ASP A 183 -19.05 2.35 -1.10
N TYR A 184 -17.91 2.09 -1.74
CA TYR A 184 -17.35 2.99 -2.74
C TYR A 184 -18.13 2.89 -4.06
N SER A 185 -19.02 3.86 -4.29
CA SER A 185 -19.67 4.03 -5.59
C SER A 185 -18.83 4.94 -6.49
N THR A 186 -18.59 4.49 -7.71
CA THR A 186 -18.07 5.33 -8.80
C THR A 186 -19.22 6.16 -9.37
N GLU A 187 -19.53 7.29 -8.72
CA GLU A 187 -20.37 8.35 -9.31
C GLU A 187 -19.64 9.12 -10.42
#